data_AF-A0A1A2NX68-F1
#
_entry.id   AF-A0A1A2NX68-F1
#
_cell.length_a   1.000
_cell.length_b   1.000
_cell.length_c   1.000
_cell.angle_alpha   90.00
_cell.angle_beta   90.00
_cell.angle_gamma   90.00
#
_symmetry.space_group_name_H-M   'P 1'
#
loop_
_entity.id
_entity.type
_entity.pdbx_description
1 polymer ?
#
loop_
_entity_poly.entity_id
_entity_poly.type
_entity_poly.pdbx_seq_one_letter_code
_entity_poly.pdbx_strand_id
1 'polypeptide(L)'
;MFSHRIGRCVGLGGSALVTASGLLLSPAAAPVAKAFDCPDVEVIFARGTNEPAGLGRVGDALVDSLRQQTGLNILPYGVNYAASKLQLHGGDGANDTIDRVKKSVETCPNTKIVLGGYSQGASVMDIVAGVPIGGISWGNKLPEQYANNIAAVVTFGDVADRAGGTLPTQSALLGSKAADYCNPNDPICHAGPGNEWSGHTEGYVPVYTTQAAAFVAQKLAGSSPSSPAFGPPLGPVPNQPGATPSPVYGQQTPPGSPPSIHGGTDPAPTPAAPTTVTPQAPLV
;
A
#
# COMPACT_ATOMS: atom_id res chain seq x y z
N MET A 1 -61.43 16.00 83.88
CA MET A 1 -61.57 17.46 83.65
C MET A 1 -61.81 17.67 82.16
N PHE A 2 -62.97 18.26 81.83
CA PHE A 2 -63.39 18.90 80.55
C PHE A 2 -63.18 18.11 79.23
N SER A 3 -64.18 17.51 78.58
CA SER A 3 -65.50 17.96 78.04
C SER A 3 -65.45 18.60 76.64
N HIS A 4 -66.16 17.92 75.70
CA HIS A 4 -66.84 18.40 74.47
C HIS A 4 -66.01 18.94 73.27
N ARG A 5 -66.34 18.75 71.98
CA ARG A 5 -67.56 18.47 71.17
C ARG A 5 -67.17 17.64 69.93
N ILE A 6 -67.93 16.63 69.48
CA ILE A 6 -69.04 16.62 68.49
C ILE A 6 -68.75 17.38 67.17
N GLY A 7 -68.76 16.61 66.07
CA GLY A 7 -68.92 17.10 64.69
C GLY A 7 -69.14 15.95 63.71
N ARG A 8 -70.39 15.55 63.51
CA ARG A 8 -70.87 14.62 62.46
C ARG A 8 -70.77 15.30 61.09
N CYS A 9 -70.30 14.58 60.06
CA CYS A 9 -70.78 14.76 58.69
C CYS A 9 -70.94 13.40 58.02
N VAL A 10 -72.15 13.22 57.48
CA VAL A 10 -72.64 12.12 56.65
C VAL A 10 -72.20 12.38 55.20
N GLY A 11 -71.90 11.33 54.43
CA GLY A 11 -72.03 11.47 52.96
C GLY A 11 -71.26 10.49 52.08
N LEU A 12 -72.01 9.48 51.60
CA LEU A 12 -71.99 8.84 50.28
C LEU A 12 -70.70 8.21 49.70
N GLY A 13 -70.92 7.02 49.14
CA GLY A 13 -69.92 6.18 48.50
C GLY A 13 -69.41 6.67 47.15
N GLY A 14 -68.39 5.96 46.67
CA GLY A 14 -67.80 6.17 45.35
C GLY A 14 -66.77 5.09 45.07
N SER A 15 -67.01 4.35 44.00
CA SER A 15 -66.31 3.19 43.47
C SER A 15 -64.79 3.24 43.50
N ALA A 16 -64.19 2.08 43.75
CA ALA A 16 -62.78 1.80 43.51
C ALA A 16 -62.43 2.01 42.02
N LEU A 17 -61.52 2.94 41.73
CA LEU A 17 -60.84 3.06 40.45
C LEU A 17 -59.38 2.66 40.68
N VAL A 18 -59.06 1.42 40.31
CA VAL A 18 -57.70 0.93 40.18
C VAL A 18 -57.10 1.58 38.94
N THR A 19 -56.33 2.65 39.12
CA THR A 19 -55.53 3.22 38.04
C THR A 19 -54.34 2.30 37.78
N ALA A 20 -54.48 1.41 36.79
CA ALA A 20 -53.36 0.69 36.22
C ALA A 20 -52.50 1.68 35.41
N SER A 21 -51.46 2.23 36.04
CA SER A 21 -50.42 2.98 35.34
C SER A 21 -49.61 2.00 34.49
N GLY A 22 -49.98 1.85 33.22
CA GLY A 22 -49.19 1.15 32.23
C GLY A 22 -47.87 1.89 32.00
N LEU A 23 -46.76 1.31 32.47
CA LEU A 23 -45.41 1.73 32.08
C LEU A 23 -45.27 1.47 30.58
N LEU A 24 -45.36 2.51 29.76
CA LEU A 24 -44.94 2.45 28.36
C LEU A 24 -43.41 2.34 28.34
N LEU A 25 -42.87 1.12 28.36
CA LEU A 25 -41.49 0.88 27.96
C LEU A 25 -41.41 1.16 26.46
N SER A 26 -40.96 2.36 26.08
CA SER A 26 -40.45 2.60 24.74
C SER A 26 -39.31 1.59 24.50
N PRO A 27 -39.34 0.78 23.43
CA PRO A 27 -38.18 -0.03 23.10
C PRO A 27 -37.04 0.95 22.79
N ALA A 28 -36.07 1.03 23.69
CA ALA A 28 -34.81 1.70 23.41
C ALA A 28 -34.26 1.04 22.13
N ALA A 29 -34.09 1.83 21.07
CA ALA A 29 -33.42 1.36 19.87
C ALA A 29 -32.06 0.81 20.31
N ALA A 30 -31.89 -0.51 20.23
CA ALA A 30 -30.61 -1.14 20.48
C ALA A 30 -29.58 -0.46 19.55
N PRO A 31 -28.37 -0.12 20.04
CA PRO A 31 -27.35 0.43 19.18
C PRO A 31 -27.13 -0.56 18.03
N VAL A 32 -27.39 -0.11 16.81
CA VAL A 32 -27.10 -0.90 15.62
C VAL A 32 -25.58 -1.00 15.56
N ALA A 33 -25.04 -2.19 15.80
CA ALA A 33 -23.64 -2.47 15.56
C ALA A 33 -23.37 -2.23 14.07
N LYS A 34 -22.68 -1.14 13.74
CA LYS A 34 -22.07 -0.96 12.43
C LYS A 34 -20.93 -1.97 12.36
N ALA A 35 -21.05 -2.97 11.48
CA ALA A 35 -19.91 -3.80 11.13
C ALA A 35 -18.79 -2.87 10.65
N PHE A 36 -17.55 -3.14 11.07
CA PHE A 36 -16.40 -2.43 10.52
C PHE A 36 -16.26 -2.87 9.06
N ASP A 37 -16.49 -1.95 8.12
CA ASP A 37 -16.33 -2.24 6.70
C ASP A 37 -14.83 -2.38 6.40
N CYS A 38 -14.38 -3.62 6.26
CA CYS A 38 -12.99 -3.92 5.94
C CYS A 38 -12.59 -3.30 4.59
N PRO A 39 -11.40 -2.68 4.50
CA PRO A 39 -10.92 -2.15 3.22
C PRO A 39 -10.56 -3.30 2.27
N ASP A 40 -10.63 -3.04 0.97
CA ASP A 40 -10.12 -3.98 -0.03
C ASP A 40 -8.61 -4.17 0.15
N VAL A 41 -7.92 -3.05 0.39
CA VAL A 41 -6.48 -2.97 0.54
C VAL A 41 -6.11 -2.08 1.71
N GLU A 42 -5.12 -2.50 2.48
CA GLU A 42 -4.43 -1.63 3.41
C GLU A 42 -3.01 -1.34 2.92
N VAL A 43 -2.64 -0.06 2.85
CA VAL A 43 -1.28 0.39 2.51
C VAL A 43 -0.60 0.84 3.79
N ILE A 44 0.40 0.08 4.24
CA ILE A 44 1.24 0.39 5.41
C ILE A 44 2.53 1.00 4.88
N PHE A 45 2.73 2.31 5.11
CA PHE A 45 3.82 3.06 4.50
C PHE A 45 4.73 3.71 5.55
N ALA A 46 6.04 3.45 5.46
CA ALA A 46 7.06 4.12 6.26
C ALA A 46 7.61 5.35 5.52
N ARG A 47 7.35 6.53 6.07
CA ARG A 47 7.81 7.82 5.55
C ARG A 47 9.33 7.98 5.61
N GLY A 48 9.88 8.94 4.89
CA GLY A 48 11.30 9.29 4.90
C GLY A 48 11.73 10.11 6.12
N THR A 49 13.05 10.33 6.20
CA THR A 49 13.68 11.07 7.30
C THR A 49 13.11 12.49 7.43
N ASN A 50 12.75 12.88 8.65
CA ASN A 50 12.15 14.17 9.02
C ASN A 50 10.80 14.51 8.39
N GLU A 51 10.15 13.57 7.69
CA GLU A 51 8.78 13.82 7.28
C GLU A 51 7.86 13.87 8.53
N PRO A 52 6.80 14.71 8.52
CA PRO A 52 5.79 14.71 9.57
C PRO A 52 5.11 13.34 9.72
N ALA A 53 4.58 13.04 10.90
CA ALA A 53 3.84 11.79 11.12
C ALA A 53 2.71 11.62 10.09
N GLY A 54 2.57 10.40 9.55
CA GLY A 54 1.72 10.09 8.40
C GLY A 54 2.46 9.25 7.36
N LEU A 55 1.93 9.22 6.13
CA LEU A 55 2.53 8.49 5.01
C LEU A 55 3.77 9.19 4.43
N GLY A 56 3.88 10.50 4.64
CA GLY A 56 4.85 11.31 3.92
C GLY A 56 4.46 11.51 2.45
N ARG A 57 5.21 12.37 1.76
CA ARG A 57 4.89 12.82 0.40
C ARG A 57 4.79 11.66 -0.60
N VAL A 58 5.71 10.70 -0.51
CA VAL A 58 5.75 9.54 -1.43
C VAL A 58 4.61 8.57 -1.14
N GLY A 59 4.32 8.31 0.13
CA GLY A 59 3.23 7.41 0.52
C GLY A 59 1.85 7.97 0.17
N ASP A 60 1.62 9.28 0.38
CA ASP A 60 0.38 9.95 -0.03
C ASP A 60 0.17 9.82 -1.55
N ALA A 61 1.20 10.15 -2.34
CA ALA A 61 1.12 10.05 -3.80
C ALA A 61 0.94 8.61 -4.32
N LEU A 62 1.52 7.61 -3.64
CA LEU A 62 1.29 6.19 -3.97
C LEU A 62 -0.18 5.81 -3.73
N VAL A 63 -0.73 6.16 -2.57
CA VAL A 63 -2.13 5.84 -2.23
C VAL A 63 -3.10 6.53 -3.19
N ASP A 64 -2.86 7.80 -3.52
CA ASP A 64 -3.68 8.52 -4.49
C ASP A 64 -3.61 7.89 -5.88
N SER A 65 -2.40 7.53 -6.34
CA SER A 65 -2.19 6.86 -7.63
C SER A 65 -2.90 5.50 -7.65
N LEU A 66 -2.84 4.74 -6.56
CA LEU A 66 -3.53 3.44 -6.44
C LEU A 66 -5.04 3.58 -6.50
N ARG A 67 -5.61 4.54 -5.77
CA ARG A 67 -7.06 4.82 -5.82
C ARG A 67 -7.51 5.17 -7.23
N GLN A 68 -6.75 6.03 -7.92
CA GLN A 68 -7.05 6.42 -9.29
C GLN A 68 -6.99 5.25 -10.28
N GLN A 69 -6.00 4.37 -10.15
CA GLN A 69 -5.79 3.26 -11.08
C GLN A 69 -6.71 2.05 -10.82
N THR A 70 -7.21 1.87 -9.60
CA THR A 70 -7.92 0.64 -9.20
C THR A 70 -9.37 0.87 -8.79
N GLY A 71 -9.72 2.06 -8.32
CA GLY A 71 -11.03 2.34 -7.72
C GLY A 71 -11.30 1.63 -6.39
N LEU A 72 -10.30 0.96 -5.81
CA LEU A 72 -10.45 0.17 -4.58
C LEU A 72 -10.59 1.06 -3.34
N ASN A 73 -11.25 0.52 -2.31
CA ASN A 73 -11.26 1.09 -0.98
C ASN A 73 -9.91 0.83 -0.28
N ILE A 74 -9.07 1.87 -0.25
CA ILE A 74 -7.72 1.81 0.32
C ILE A 74 -7.69 2.50 1.68
N LEU A 75 -7.35 1.72 2.72
CA LEU A 75 -7.00 2.23 4.04
C LEU A 75 -5.49 2.52 4.10
N PRO A 76 -5.07 3.79 4.23
CA PRO A 76 -3.69 4.12 4.48
C PRO A 76 -3.33 4.01 5.97
N TYR A 77 -2.11 3.56 6.25
CA TYR A 77 -1.52 3.59 7.57
C TYR A 77 -0.07 4.09 7.48
N GLY A 78 0.22 5.22 8.13
CA GLY A 78 1.58 5.72 8.28
C GLY A 78 2.26 5.06 9.45
N VAL A 79 3.38 4.37 9.20
CA VAL A 79 4.16 3.68 10.22
C VAL A 79 4.55 4.67 11.32
N ASN A 80 4.22 4.32 12.56
CA ASN A 80 4.42 5.14 13.73
C ASN A 80 5.82 4.95 14.31
N TYR A 81 6.77 5.67 13.71
CA TYR A 81 8.16 5.71 14.15
C TYR A 81 8.73 7.12 14.04
N ALA A 82 9.87 7.39 14.68
CA ALA A 82 10.40 8.75 14.77
C ALA A 82 10.89 9.33 13.42
N ALA A 83 11.30 8.50 12.46
CA ALA A 83 11.91 8.93 11.19
C ALA A 83 13.03 9.96 11.38
N SER A 84 13.85 9.83 12.44
CA SER A 84 14.78 10.89 12.86
C SER A 84 16.06 10.89 12.03
N LYS A 85 16.81 12.00 12.03
CA LYS A 85 18.07 12.14 11.27
C LYS A 85 19.14 11.13 11.64
N LEU A 86 19.11 10.63 12.87
CA LEU A 86 20.07 9.64 13.34
C LEU A 86 19.77 8.23 12.78
N GLN A 87 18.60 8.03 12.17
CA GLN A 87 18.16 6.77 11.55
C GLN A 87 18.20 5.54 12.46
N LEU A 88 18.20 5.74 13.79
CA LEU A 88 18.29 4.67 14.78
C LEU A 88 16.97 3.90 14.99
N HIS A 89 15.89 4.35 14.37
CA HIS A 89 14.52 3.87 14.63
C HIS A 89 13.98 2.93 13.55
N GLY A 90 14.83 2.41 12.66
CA GLY A 90 14.41 1.44 11.65
C GLY A 90 13.75 0.20 12.28
N GLY A 91 14.32 -0.31 13.38
CA GLY A 91 13.75 -1.43 14.14
C GLY A 91 12.40 -1.11 14.77
N ASP A 92 12.20 0.11 15.28
CA ASP A 92 10.91 0.55 15.83
C ASP A 92 9.84 0.60 14.73
N GLY A 93 10.18 1.16 13.56
CA GLY A 93 9.28 1.18 12.40
C GLY A 93 8.94 -0.21 11.89
N ALA A 94 9.89 -1.15 11.93
CA ALA A 94 9.63 -2.53 11.53
C ALA A 94 8.68 -3.24 12.50
N ASN A 95 8.86 -3.03 13.81
CA ASN A 95 7.95 -3.56 14.83
C ASN A 95 6.53 -3.01 14.66
N ASP A 96 6.38 -1.70 14.48
CA ASP A 96 5.08 -1.07 14.25
C ASP A 96 4.41 -1.57 12.96
N THR A 97 5.19 -1.72 11.88
CA THR A 97 4.70 -2.33 10.62
C THR A 97 4.18 -3.75 10.85
N ILE A 98 4.95 -4.58 11.56
CA ILE A 98 4.60 -5.99 11.85
C ILE A 98 3.34 -6.04 12.72
N ASP A 99 3.24 -5.20 13.75
CA ASP A 99 2.08 -5.17 14.63
C ASP A 99 0.84 -4.67 13.90
N ARG A 100 0.98 -3.71 12.97
CA ARG A 100 -0.11 -3.30 12.10
C ARG A 100 -0.57 -4.44 11.19
N VAL A 101 0.36 -5.18 10.57
CA VAL A 101 0.04 -6.35 9.73
C VAL A 101 -0.76 -7.38 10.53
N LYS A 102 -0.30 -7.76 11.74
CA LYS A 102 -1.03 -8.68 12.62
C LYS A 102 -2.45 -8.19 12.88
N LYS A 103 -2.58 -6.91 13.24
CA LYS A 103 -3.86 -6.29 13.54
C LYS A 103 -4.81 -6.29 12.34
N SER A 104 -4.29 -6.02 11.14
CA SER A 104 -5.07 -6.04 9.90
C SER A 104 -5.57 -7.45 9.57
N VAL A 105 -4.72 -8.46 9.71
CA VAL A 105 -5.11 -9.86 9.48
C VAL A 105 -6.13 -10.36 10.50
N GLU A 106 -6.00 -9.98 11.77
CA GLU A 106 -6.96 -10.33 12.82
C GLU A 106 -8.32 -9.66 12.63
N THR A 107 -8.31 -8.39 12.21
CA THR A 107 -9.55 -7.58 12.11
C THR A 107 -10.25 -7.82 10.77
N CYS A 108 -9.47 -7.96 9.69
CA CYS A 108 -9.93 -8.03 8.31
C CYS A 108 -9.10 -9.06 7.52
N PRO A 109 -9.34 -10.37 7.72
CA PRO A 109 -8.50 -11.43 7.13
C PRO A 109 -8.49 -11.46 5.61
N ASN A 110 -9.50 -10.87 4.95
CA ASN A 110 -9.60 -10.78 3.50
C ASN A 110 -8.92 -9.54 2.90
N THR A 111 -8.61 -8.52 3.71
CA THR A 111 -7.91 -7.31 3.26
C THR A 111 -6.53 -7.70 2.75
N LYS A 112 -6.17 -7.22 1.56
CA LYS A 112 -4.81 -7.37 1.03
C LYS A 112 -3.91 -6.28 1.61
N ILE A 113 -2.69 -6.63 1.96
CA ILE A 113 -1.75 -5.67 2.56
C ILE A 113 -0.68 -5.31 1.53
N VAL A 114 -0.43 -4.02 1.38
CA VAL A 114 0.68 -3.46 0.60
C VAL A 114 1.61 -2.77 1.57
N LEU A 115 2.89 -3.16 1.54
CA LEU A 115 3.94 -2.50 2.31
C LEU A 115 4.66 -1.50 1.42
N GLY A 116 5.05 -0.36 1.97
CA GLY A 116 5.88 0.58 1.23
C GLY A 116 6.76 1.45 2.09
N GLY A 117 7.84 1.95 1.52
CA GLY A 117 8.81 2.75 2.27
C GLY A 117 9.61 3.67 1.37
N TYR A 118 9.92 4.86 1.87
CA TYR A 118 10.79 5.81 1.17
C TYR A 118 12.02 6.16 2.01
N SER A 119 13.21 6.14 1.41
CA SER A 119 14.47 6.51 2.07
C SER A 119 14.69 5.66 3.34
N GLN A 120 14.79 6.28 4.52
CA GLN A 120 14.81 5.57 5.81
C GLN A 120 13.64 4.58 5.99
N GLY A 121 12.46 4.91 5.46
CA GLY A 121 11.31 4.01 5.50
C GLY A 121 11.43 2.82 4.55
N ALA A 122 12.23 2.92 3.49
CA ALA A 122 12.55 1.75 2.65
C ALA A 122 13.39 0.75 3.45
N SER A 123 14.36 1.23 4.22
CA SER A 123 15.11 0.40 5.18
C SER A 123 14.25 -0.23 6.27
N VAL A 124 13.14 0.40 6.67
CA VAL A 124 12.14 -0.25 7.54
C VAL A 124 11.56 -1.50 6.84
N MET A 125 11.25 -1.40 5.55
CA MET A 125 10.71 -2.52 4.78
C MET A 125 11.76 -3.60 4.51
N ASP A 126 13.03 -3.25 4.34
CA ASP A 126 14.13 -4.23 4.30
C ASP A 126 14.19 -5.08 5.57
N ILE A 127 14.12 -4.45 6.75
CA ILE A 127 14.11 -5.15 8.04
C ILE A 127 12.91 -6.11 8.10
N VAL A 128 11.71 -5.63 7.75
CA VAL A 128 10.49 -6.43 7.71
C VAL A 128 10.65 -7.61 6.74
N ALA A 129 11.32 -7.41 5.61
CA ALA A 129 11.58 -8.41 4.60
C ALA A 129 12.77 -9.33 4.90
N GLY A 130 13.52 -9.07 5.98
CA GLY A 130 14.71 -9.82 6.37
C GLY A 130 15.93 -9.58 5.47
N VAL A 131 15.99 -8.44 4.80
CA VAL A 131 17.07 -8.03 3.89
C VAL A 131 18.20 -7.37 4.71
N PRO A 132 19.43 -7.89 4.66
CA PRO A 132 20.57 -7.28 5.35
C PRO A 132 21.07 -6.05 4.58
N ILE A 133 21.11 -4.89 5.23
CA ILE A 133 21.71 -3.69 4.63
C ILE A 133 23.19 -3.67 4.99
N GLY A 134 24.06 -3.69 3.98
CA GLY A 134 25.52 -3.73 4.19
C GLY A 134 25.99 -5.00 4.90
N GLY A 135 25.26 -6.11 4.77
CA GLY A 135 25.58 -7.39 5.40
C GLY A 135 25.19 -7.49 6.89
N ILE A 136 24.51 -6.49 7.44
CA ILE A 136 24.03 -6.51 8.83
C ILE A 136 22.50 -6.64 8.81
N SER A 137 22.00 -7.67 9.49
CA SER A 137 20.57 -7.77 9.81
C SER A 137 20.32 -7.19 11.19
N TRP A 138 19.32 -6.34 11.33
CA TRP A 138 18.90 -5.77 12.60
C TRP A 138 17.38 -5.68 12.66
N GLY A 139 16.81 -5.71 13.87
CA GLY A 139 15.36 -5.66 14.07
C GLY A 139 14.63 -6.98 13.80
N ASN A 140 13.30 -6.94 13.88
CA ASN A 140 12.45 -8.10 13.67
C ASN A 140 11.94 -8.15 12.23
N LYS A 141 12.01 -9.32 11.61
CA LYS A 141 11.39 -9.59 10.31
C LYS A 141 9.93 -10.03 10.47
N LEU A 142 9.17 -9.92 9.38
CA LEU A 142 7.79 -10.42 9.32
C LEU A 142 7.76 -11.93 9.63
N PRO A 143 6.92 -12.38 10.58
CA PRO A 143 6.70 -13.81 10.78
C PRO A 143 6.10 -14.44 9.51
N GLU A 144 6.63 -15.60 9.11
CA GLU A 144 6.33 -16.24 7.82
C GLU A 144 4.82 -16.47 7.57
N GLN A 145 4.07 -16.75 8.63
CA GLN A 145 2.62 -16.96 8.58
C GLN A 145 1.84 -15.76 8.02
N TYR A 146 2.38 -14.53 8.11
CA TYR A 146 1.74 -13.33 7.58
C TYR A 146 2.19 -12.96 6.16
N ALA A 147 3.23 -13.62 5.63
CA ALA A 147 3.76 -13.30 4.31
C ALA A 147 2.72 -13.48 3.20
N ASN A 148 1.77 -14.40 3.36
CA ASN A 148 0.68 -14.64 2.41
C ASN A 148 -0.37 -13.51 2.37
N ASN A 149 -0.49 -12.71 3.44
CA ASN A 149 -1.38 -11.55 3.48
C ASN A 149 -0.80 -10.33 2.76
N ILE A 150 0.52 -10.29 2.58
CA ILE A 150 1.21 -9.24 1.82
C ILE A 150 1.02 -9.53 0.33
N ALA A 151 0.40 -8.61 -0.39
CA ALA A 151 0.23 -8.67 -1.84
C ALA A 151 1.43 -8.08 -2.59
N ALA A 152 1.97 -6.96 -2.08
CA ALA A 152 3.09 -6.26 -2.69
C ALA A 152 3.94 -5.51 -1.66
N VAL A 153 5.21 -5.30 -2.01
CA VAL A 153 6.14 -4.40 -1.30
C VAL A 153 6.72 -3.42 -2.31
N VAL A 154 6.70 -2.12 -2.03
CA VAL A 154 7.29 -1.09 -2.90
C VAL A 154 8.20 -0.15 -2.13
N THR A 155 9.47 -0.14 -2.48
CA THR A 155 10.51 0.69 -1.86
C THR A 155 10.95 1.79 -2.82
N PHE A 156 11.27 2.96 -2.28
CA PHE A 156 11.67 4.14 -3.04
C PHE A 156 12.94 4.74 -2.42
N GLY A 157 13.98 4.95 -3.22
CA GLY A 157 15.24 5.52 -2.73
C GLY A 157 15.87 4.67 -1.64
N ASP A 158 15.88 3.35 -1.84
CA ASP A 158 16.33 2.38 -0.86
C ASP A 158 17.86 2.22 -0.81
N VAL A 159 18.44 2.39 0.37
CA VAL A 159 19.89 2.26 0.57
C VAL A 159 20.38 0.82 0.37
N ALA A 160 19.50 -0.18 0.46
CA ALA A 160 19.88 -1.57 0.21
C ALA A 160 20.45 -1.75 -1.20
N ASP A 161 19.86 -1.11 -2.22
CA ASP A 161 20.33 -1.14 -3.62
C ASP A 161 21.82 -0.75 -3.70
N ARG A 162 22.17 0.36 -3.05
CA ARG A 162 23.55 0.86 -2.97
C ARG A 162 24.49 -0.12 -2.26
N ALA A 163 23.98 -0.88 -1.30
CA ALA A 163 24.74 -1.85 -0.52
C ALA A 163 24.95 -3.19 -1.25
N GLY A 164 24.49 -3.32 -2.50
CA GLY A 164 24.73 -4.49 -3.34
C GLY A 164 23.62 -5.55 -3.31
N GLY A 165 22.41 -5.17 -2.90
CA GLY A 165 21.25 -6.04 -3.08
C GLY A 165 19.94 -5.41 -2.65
N THR A 166 18.86 -5.83 -3.29
CA THR A 166 17.53 -5.21 -3.15
C THR A 166 16.52 -6.18 -2.58
N LEU A 167 15.44 -5.66 -2.02
CA LEU A 167 14.33 -6.47 -1.50
C LEU A 167 13.81 -7.52 -2.50
N PRO A 168 13.60 -7.19 -3.81
CA PRO A 168 13.22 -8.18 -4.82
C PRO A 168 14.19 -9.35 -5.01
N THR A 169 15.49 -9.13 -4.80
CA THR A 169 16.54 -10.13 -5.06
C THR A 169 16.96 -10.90 -3.81
N GLN A 170 16.84 -10.30 -2.63
CA GLN A 170 17.37 -10.85 -1.38
C GLN A 170 16.31 -11.39 -0.42
N SER A 171 15.07 -10.89 -0.46
CA SER A 171 14.04 -11.38 0.46
C SER A 171 13.47 -12.72 0.02
N ALA A 172 13.70 -13.76 0.81
CA ALA A 172 13.13 -15.09 0.57
C ALA A 172 11.59 -15.11 0.64
N LEU A 173 10.99 -14.28 1.50
CA LEU A 173 9.54 -14.27 1.74
C LEU A 173 8.80 -13.29 0.84
N LEU A 174 9.38 -12.11 0.61
CA LEU A 174 8.68 -10.98 -0.03
C LEU A 174 9.27 -10.59 -1.38
N GLY A 175 10.43 -11.12 -1.79
CA GLY A 175 11.12 -10.67 -3.00
C GLY A 175 10.30 -10.83 -4.27
N SER A 176 9.56 -11.94 -4.42
CA SER A 176 8.66 -12.16 -5.57
C SER A 176 7.46 -11.21 -5.63
N LYS A 177 7.20 -10.46 -4.55
CA LYS A 177 6.12 -9.48 -4.41
C LYS A 177 6.64 -8.04 -4.39
N ALA A 178 7.94 -7.87 -4.53
CA ALA A 178 8.59 -6.59 -4.32
C ALA A 178 8.97 -5.90 -5.63
N ALA A 179 8.95 -4.57 -5.60
CA ALA A 179 9.60 -3.72 -6.57
C ALA A 179 10.38 -2.64 -5.81
N ASP A 180 11.61 -2.41 -6.24
CA ASP A 180 12.49 -1.36 -5.71
C ASP A 180 12.67 -0.28 -6.78
N TYR A 181 12.42 0.97 -6.41
CA TYR A 181 12.53 2.11 -7.29
C TYR A 181 13.65 3.02 -6.81
N CYS A 182 14.72 3.09 -7.61
CA CYS A 182 15.84 3.99 -7.40
C CYS A 182 15.99 4.96 -8.59
N ASN A 183 16.01 6.27 -8.31
CA ASN A 183 16.34 7.26 -9.33
C ASN A 183 17.84 7.16 -9.66
N PRO A 184 18.25 7.13 -10.94
CA PRO A 184 19.66 7.02 -11.34
C PRO A 184 20.60 8.08 -10.75
N ASN A 185 20.08 9.24 -10.35
CA ASN A 185 20.89 10.30 -9.72
C ASN A 185 20.79 10.30 -8.19
N ASP A 186 20.07 9.36 -7.56
CA ASP A 186 19.82 9.37 -6.12
C ASP A 186 21.05 8.92 -5.31
N PRO A 187 21.68 9.81 -4.52
CA PRO A 187 22.85 9.46 -3.72
C PRO A 187 22.59 8.40 -2.65
N ILE A 188 21.34 8.12 -2.29
CA ILE A 188 21.01 7.14 -1.25
C ILE A 188 21.04 5.73 -1.80
N CYS A 189 20.35 5.48 -2.90
CA CYS A 189 20.18 4.14 -3.46
C CYS A 189 21.12 3.83 -4.63
N HIS A 190 21.58 4.84 -5.37
CA HIS A 190 22.43 4.61 -6.53
C HIS A 190 23.92 4.56 -6.16
N ALA A 191 24.56 3.45 -6.51
CA ALA A 191 26.01 3.30 -6.46
C ALA A 191 26.63 3.75 -7.78
N GLY A 192 27.40 4.85 -7.77
CA GLY A 192 28.14 5.29 -8.96
C GLY A 192 28.32 6.79 -9.06
N PRO A 193 28.91 7.27 -10.17
CA PRO A 193 28.94 8.70 -10.50
C PRO A 193 27.53 9.20 -10.85
N GLY A 194 27.32 10.52 -10.82
CA GLY A 194 26.04 11.15 -11.20
C GLY A 194 25.08 11.41 -10.04
N ASN A 195 25.52 11.20 -8.80
CA ASN A 195 24.70 11.36 -7.61
C ASN A 195 24.45 12.85 -7.25
N GLU A 196 23.18 13.22 -7.12
CA GLU A 196 22.70 14.56 -6.76
C GLU A 196 21.52 14.47 -5.78
N TRP A 197 21.47 15.35 -4.78
CA TRP A 197 20.38 15.31 -3.79
C TRP A 197 18.98 15.50 -4.42
N SER A 198 18.89 16.24 -5.52
CA SER A 198 17.68 16.35 -6.36
C SER A 198 17.17 14.98 -6.81
N GLY A 199 18.05 14.04 -7.12
CA GLY A 199 17.70 12.66 -7.47
C GLY A 199 16.98 11.92 -6.35
N HIS A 200 17.28 12.23 -5.08
CA HIS A 200 16.58 11.67 -3.93
C HIS A 200 15.22 12.34 -3.70
N THR A 201 15.07 13.62 -4.00
CA THR A 201 13.85 14.38 -3.67
C THR A 201 12.84 14.47 -4.82
N GLU A 202 13.29 14.41 -6.07
CA GLU A 202 12.49 14.59 -7.28
C GLU A 202 12.31 13.27 -8.04
N GLY A 203 11.33 13.21 -8.94
CA GLY A 203 11.07 12.03 -9.78
C GLY A 203 10.32 10.89 -9.07
N TYR A 204 10.48 10.71 -7.75
CA TYR A 204 9.67 9.72 -7.01
C TYR A 204 8.17 10.01 -7.11
N VAL A 205 7.80 11.29 -6.99
CA VAL A 205 6.44 11.76 -7.22
C VAL A 205 6.41 12.66 -8.46
N PRO A 206 5.47 12.46 -9.39
CA PRO A 206 4.50 11.37 -9.46
C PRO A 206 5.03 10.12 -10.17
N VAL A 207 6.22 10.15 -10.78
CA VAL A 207 6.62 9.14 -11.78
C VAL A 207 6.72 7.74 -11.17
N TYR A 208 7.61 7.54 -10.19
CA TYR A 208 7.76 6.22 -9.59
C TYR A 208 6.55 5.81 -8.76
N THR A 209 5.86 6.73 -8.09
CA THR A 209 4.61 6.38 -7.38
C THR A 209 3.51 5.90 -8.32
N THR A 210 3.44 6.45 -9.54
CA THR A 210 2.49 5.98 -10.58
C THR A 210 2.85 4.59 -11.07
N GLN A 211 4.15 4.33 -11.31
CA GLN A 211 4.65 3.01 -11.73
C GLN A 211 4.48 1.95 -10.64
N ALA A 212 4.77 2.31 -9.39
CA ALA A 212 4.57 1.46 -8.22
C ALA A 212 3.09 1.12 -8.02
N ALA A 213 2.19 2.09 -8.19
CA ALA A 213 0.75 1.84 -8.14
C ALA A 213 0.31 0.81 -9.20
N ALA A 214 0.86 0.89 -10.42
CA ALA A 214 0.57 -0.07 -11.48
C ALA A 214 1.10 -1.48 -11.15
N PHE A 215 2.32 -1.58 -10.61
CA PHE A 215 2.87 -2.84 -10.14
C PHE A 215 2.02 -3.47 -9.03
N VAL A 216 1.65 -2.68 -8.03
CA VAL A 216 0.80 -3.11 -6.91
C VAL A 216 -0.58 -3.55 -7.42
N ALA A 217 -1.20 -2.80 -8.35
CA ALA A 217 -2.47 -3.18 -8.95
C ALA A 217 -2.40 -4.56 -9.64
N GLN A 218 -1.31 -4.85 -10.37
CA GLN A 218 -1.07 -6.16 -10.98
C GLN A 218 -0.96 -7.27 -9.92
N LYS A 219 -0.21 -7.03 -8.83
CA LYS A 219 -0.08 -7.99 -7.73
C LYS A 219 -1.41 -8.25 -7.04
N LEU A 220 -2.24 -7.23 -6.84
CA LEU A 220 -3.57 -7.35 -6.26
C LEU A 220 -4.49 -8.19 -7.15
N ALA A 221 -4.49 -7.95 -8.46
CA ALA A 221 -5.28 -8.74 -9.42
C ALA A 221 -4.89 -10.23 -9.42
N GLY A 222 -3.59 -10.54 -9.30
CA GLY A 222 -3.09 -11.91 -9.17
C GLY A 222 -3.27 -12.54 -7.78
N SER A 223 -3.56 -11.73 -6.75
CA SER A 223 -3.73 -12.17 -5.36
C SER A 223 -5.20 -12.40 -4.97
N SER A 224 -6.14 -12.02 -5.83
CA SER A 224 -7.56 -12.33 -5.66
C SER A 224 -7.76 -13.85 -5.71
N PRO A 225 -8.33 -14.46 -4.65
CA PRO A 225 -8.86 -15.81 -4.80
C PRO A 225 -9.88 -15.75 -5.92
N SER A 226 -9.75 -16.61 -6.92
CA SER A 226 -10.83 -16.87 -7.86
C SER A 226 -12.08 -17.17 -7.03
N SER A 227 -13.07 -16.26 -7.04
CA SER A 227 -14.39 -16.58 -6.51
C SER A 227 -14.83 -17.91 -7.12
N PRO A 228 -15.39 -18.86 -6.35
CA PRO A 228 -16.06 -20.01 -6.94
C PRO A 228 -17.14 -19.45 -7.87
N ALA A 229 -17.09 -19.84 -9.14
CA ALA A 229 -18.14 -19.55 -10.09
C ALA A 229 -19.44 -20.23 -9.62
N PHE A 230 -20.19 -19.58 -8.74
CA PHE A 230 -21.58 -19.92 -8.48
C PHE A 230 -22.45 -19.18 -9.50
N GLY A 231 -22.53 -19.79 -10.68
CA GLY A 231 -23.59 -19.58 -11.65
C GLY A 231 -23.73 -20.88 -12.43
N PRO A 232 -24.90 -21.53 -12.47
CA PRO A 232 -25.08 -22.68 -13.33
C PRO A 232 -24.85 -22.25 -14.78
N PRO A 233 -24.31 -23.14 -15.64
CA PRO A 233 -24.10 -22.80 -17.04
C PRO A 233 -25.45 -22.42 -17.65
N LEU A 234 -25.53 -21.20 -18.19
CA LEU A 234 -26.63 -20.83 -19.06
C LEU A 234 -26.60 -21.79 -20.25
N GLY A 235 -27.68 -22.55 -20.40
CA GLY A 235 -27.83 -23.52 -21.47
C GLY A 235 -27.76 -22.89 -22.87
N PRO A 236 -27.76 -23.72 -23.92
CA PRO A 236 -27.58 -23.26 -25.30
C PRO A 236 -28.65 -22.25 -25.69
N VAL A 237 -28.22 -21.09 -26.18
CA VAL A 237 -29.10 -20.04 -26.72
C VAL A 237 -29.77 -20.56 -28.00
N PRO A 238 -31.11 -20.50 -28.15
CA PRO A 238 -31.77 -20.84 -29.40
C PRO A 238 -31.41 -19.83 -30.50
N ASN A 239 -31.06 -20.35 -31.68
CA ASN A 239 -30.87 -19.57 -32.90
C ASN A 239 -32.18 -18.86 -33.25
N GLN A 240 -32.15 -17.53 -33.40
CA GLN A 240 -33.25 -16.77 -34.00
C GLN A 240 -32.76 -16.06 -35.27
N PRO A 241 -33.53 -16.06 -36.38
CA PRO A 241 -33.05 -15.61 -37.68
C PRO A 241 -33.26 -14.11 -37.90
N GLY A 242 -32.25 -13.45 -38.47
CA GLY A 242 -32.39 -12.35 -39.42
C GLY A 242 -32.66 -10.95 -38.84
N ALA A 243 -31.62 -10.13 -38.77
CA ALA A 243 -31.73 -8.69 -38.94
C ALA A 243 -30.58 -8.19 -39.84
N THR A 244 -30.96 -7.42 -40.86
CA THR A 244 -30.16 -6.91 -41.99
C THR A 244 -29.04 -5.94 -41.58
N PRO A 245 -27.91 -5.86 -42.32
CA PRO A 245 -26.86 -4.87 -42.05
C PRO A 245 -27.20 -3.48 -42.61
N SER A 246 -26.99 -2.43 -41.81
CA SER A 246 -26.90 -1.03 -42.24
C SER A 246 -25.46 -0.65 -42.65
N PRO A 247 -25.26 0.40 -43.47
CA PRO A 247 -24.01 0.59 -44.23
C PRO A 247 -22.86 1.19 -43.40
N VAL A 248 -21.66 0.77 -43.77
CA VAL A 248 -20.36 1.20 -43.25
C VAL A 248 -20.08 2.66 -43.66
N TYR A 249 -19.82 3.53 -42.68
CA TYR A 249 -19.25 4.86 -42.90
C TYR A 249 -17.72 4.81 -42.73
N GLY A 250 -17.04 5.58 -43.57
CA GLY A 250 -15.62 5.51 -43.91
C GLY A 250 -14.60 5.47 -42.77
N GLN A 251 -13.62 4.60 -42.95
CA GLN A 251 -12.37 4.53 -42.22
C GLN A 251 -11.43 5.62 -42.74
N GLN A 252 -11.14 6.62 -41.90
CA GLN A 252 -10.08 7.62 -42.16
C GLN A 252 -8.72 7.02 -41.79
N THR A 253 -7.78 7.12 -42.72
CA THR A 253 -6.37 6.74 -42.59
C THR A 253 -5.58 7.80 -41.80
N PRO A 254 -4.71 7.43 -40.85
CA PRO A 254 -3.68 8.33 -40.32
C PRO A 254 -2.44 8.35 -41.23
N PRO A 255 -1.76 9.49 -41.42
CA PRO A 255 -0.55 9.57 -42.24
C PRO A 255 0.73 9.23 -41.46
N GLY A 256 1.59 8.41 -42.09
CA GLY A 256 3.03 8.64 -42.22
C GLY A 256 3.95 8.24 -41.06
N SER A 257 4.46 7.00 -41.10
CA SER A 257 5.75 6.63 -40.48
C SER A 257 6.90 6.97 -41.45
N PRO A 258 8.06 7.48 -40.98
CA PRO A 258 9.24 7.68 -41.83
C PRO A 258 9.94 6.35 -42.17
N PRO A 259 10.69 6.28 -43.29
CA PRO A 259 11.26 5.04 -43.79
C PRO A 259 12.53 4.60 -43.04
N SER A 260 12.58 3.32 -42.69
CA SER A 260 13.78 2.61 -42.24
C SER A 260 14.76 2.43 -43.41
N ILE A 261 15.93 3.05 -43.30
CA ILE A 261 17.09 2.80 -44.15
C ILE A 261 17.91 1.65 -43.54
N HIS A 262 17.82 0.47 -44.14
CA HIS A 262 18.79 -0.61 -43.97
C HIS A 262 20.02 -0.28 -44.83
N GLY A 263 21.15 0.04 -44.17
CA GLY A 263 22.44 0.18 -44.82
C GLY A 263 23.56 -0.26 -43.88
N GLY A 264 24.38 -1.19 -44.36
CA GLY A 264 25.82 -1.29 -44.06
C GLY A 264 26.23 -1.76 -42.67
N THR A 265 26.62 -3.03 -42.59
CA THR A 265 27.54 -3.55 -41.58
C THR A 265 28.95 -3.03 -41.87
N ASP A 266 29.50 -2.19 -40.99
CA ASP A 266 30.95 -1.99 -40.84
C ASP A 266 31.33 -2.16 -39.36
N PRO A 267 32.40 -2.91 -39.05
CA PRO A 267 32.80 -3.22 -37.67
C PRO A 267 33.49 -2.03 -36.97
N ALA A 268 33.18 -1.86 -35.69
CA ALA A 268 33.74 -0.85 -34.80
C ALA A 268 35.27 -0.95 -34.65
N PRO A 269 35.98 0.18 -34.50
CA PRO A 269 37.41 0.17 -34.21
C PRO A 269 37.67 -0.26 -32.76
N THR A 270 38.64 -1.16 -32.60
CA THR A 270 39.10 -1.72 -31.32
C THR A 270 39.75 -0.64 -30.44
N PRO A 271 39.49 -0.58 -29.13
CA PRO A 271 40.23 0.31 -28.23
C PRO A 271 41.70 -0.11 -28.13
N ALA A 272 42.62 0.83 -28.34
CA ALA A 272 44.05 0.63 -28.14
C ALA A 272 44.37 0.36 -26.66
N ALA A 273 45.28 -0.59 -26.43
CA ALA A 273 45.76 -0.95 -25.09
C ALA A 273 46.49 0.21 -24.40
N PRO A 274 46.41 0.33 -23.05
CA PRO A 274 47.13 1.35 -22.31
C PRO A 274 48.64 1.08 -22.34
N THR A 275 49.41 2.09 -22.70
CA THR A 275 50.87 2.10 -22.58
C THR A 275 51.26 2.13 -21.10
N THR A 276 52.10 1.18 -20.70
CA THR A 276 52.71 1.13 -19.37
C THR A 276 53.68 2.28 -19.20
N VAL A 277 53.38 3.20 -18.27
CA VAL A 277 54.31 4.23 -17.82
C VAL A 277 55.26 3.61 -16.81
N THR A 278 56.54 3.51 -17.18
CA THR A 278 57.64 3.11 -16.28
C THR A 278 57.89 4.22 -15.24
N PRO A 279 57.92 3.96 -13.93
CA PRO A 279 58.27 4.97 -12.94
C PRO A 279 59.76 5.32 -13.02
N GLN A 280 60.09 6.58 -13.28
CA GLN A 280 61.43 7.13 -13.04
C GLN A 280 61.65 7.30 -11.53
N ALA A 281 62.82 6.88 -11.07
CA ALA A 281 63.27 7.01 -9.67
C ALA A 281 63.46 8.49 -9.26
N PRO A 282 63.28 8.83 -7.97
CA PRO A 282 63.48 10.20 -7.49
C PRO A 282 64.97 10.58 -7.49
N LEU A 283 65.27 11.75 -8.03
CA LEU A 283 66.53 12.44 -7.80
C LEU A 283 66.50 13.09 -6.42
N VAL A 284 67.67 13.04 -5.78
CA VAL A 284 68.05 13.50 -4.43
C VAL A 284 67.61 14.93 -4.14
#